data_AF-A0AAW5HPL0-F1
#
_entry.id   AF-A0AAW5HPL0-F1
#
_cell.length_a   1.000
_cell.length_b   1.000
_cell.length_c   1.000
_cell.angle_alpha   90.00
_cell.angle_beta   90.00
_cell.angle_gamma   90.00
#
_symmetry.space_group_name_H-M   'P 1'
#
loop_
_entity.id
_entity.type
_entity.pdbx_description
1 polymer ?
#
loop_
_entity_poly.entity_id
_entity_poly.type
_entity_poly.pdbx_seq_one_letter_code
_entity_poly.pdbx_strand_id
1 'polypeptide(L)'
;MKYQPYRNITAQSVNVQVLTIMLANLEKEPDSAIRVVPIVVFMAFTIEAYLNTLGSTAITYWSDLERLPWRNKVKILHEAVGQTPEWGHKHLQFATTIFNIRDKLAHGKPERVVGPIFSDPEEAHDYTLNNRVEPPWFTKLNKAWVVKAQEQFKGLMAHLSQLHNLHESHHLLISTGGISEEE
;
A
#
# COMPACT_ATOMS: atom_id res chain seq x y z
N MET A 1 6.18 -26.06 -36.45
CA MET A 1 6.17 -25.97 -34.98
C MET A 1 6.78 -24.65 -34.57
N LYS A 2 5.95 -23.71 -34.13
CA LYS A 2 6.40 -22.44 -33.54
C LYS A 2 6.08 -22.49 -32.05
N TYR A 3 7.02 -22.00 -31.25
CA TYR A 3 6.94 -22.06 -29.80
C TYR A 3 6.98 -20.63 -29.26
N GLN A 4 6.04 -20.29 -28.38
CA GLN A 4 5.97 -18.98 -27.77
C GLN A 4 6.17 -19.10 -26.26
N PRO A 5 7.16 -18.42 -25.66
CA PRO A 5 7.26 -18.36 -24.22
C PRO A 5 6.13 -17.51 -23.65
N TYR A 6 5.49 -17.98 -22.57
CA TYR A 6 4.51 -17.20 -21.83
C TYR A 6 4.88 -17.08 -20.36
N ARG A 7 4.37 -16.03 -19.73
CA ARG A 7 4.50 -15.79 -18.29
C ARG A 7 3.19 -15.22 -17.77
N ASN A 8 2.59 -15.90 -16.81
CA ASN A 8 1.48 -15.36 -16.04
C ASN A 8 2.05 -14.40 -15.02
N ILE A 9 1.59 -13.15 -15.02
CA ILE A 9 2.00 -12.14 -14.05
C ILE A 9 0.77 -11.71 -13.26
N THR A 10 1.00 -11.35 -12.00
CA THR A 10 -0.04 -10.81 -11.13
C THR A 10 0.33 -9.39 -10.73
N ALA A 11 -0.62 -8.45 -10.75
CA ALA A 11 -0.32 -7.04 -10.51
C ALA A 11 0.34 -6.79 -9.14
N GLN A 12 -0.07 -7.52 -8.11
CA GLN A 12 0.55 -7.46 -6.79
C GLN A 12 2.01 -7.89 -6.80
N SER A 13 2.39 -8.92 -7.56
CA SER A 13 3.78 -9.40 -7.54
C SER A 13 4.75 -8.39 -8.17
N VAL A 14 4.30 -7.72 -9.24
CA VAL A 14 5.03 -6.59 -9.84
C VAL A 14 5.14 -5.44 -8.83
N ASN A 15 4.04 -5.09 -8.14
CA ASN A 15 4.07 -4.03 -7.13
C ASN A 15 5.00 -4.35 -5.95
N VAL A 16 5.04 -5.60 -5.47
CA VAL A 16 5.97 -6.02 -4.41
C VAL A 16 7.44 -5.89 -4.87
N GLN A 17 7.75 -6.25 -6.11
CA GLN A 17 9.11 -6.08 -6.65
C GLN A 17 9.51 -4.61 -6.68
N VAL A 18 8.63 -3.75 -7.21
CA VAL A 18 8.87 -2.30 -7.25
C VAL A 18 9.04 -1.75 -5.83
N LEU A 19 8.17 -2.12 -4.90
CA LEU A 19 8.25 -1.71 -3.50
C LEU A 19 9.58 -2.13 -2.86
N THR A 20 10.05 -3.34 -3.14
CA THR A 20 11.35 -3.85 -2.64
C THR A 20 12.52 -3.00 -3.14
N ILE A 21 12.51 -2.63 -4.43
CA ILE A 21 13.53 -1.76 -5.01
C ILE A 21 13.47 -0.36 -4.39
N MET A 22 12.27 0.19 -4.19
CA MET A 22 12.10 1.52 -3.58
C MET A 22 12.62 1.55 -2.13
N LEU A 23 12.35 0.50 -1.36
CA LEU A 23 12.86 0.35 0.01
C LEU A 23 14.39 0.27 0.02
N ALA A 24 14.99 -0.54 -0.85
CA ALA A 24 16.44 -0.65 -0.97
C ALA A 24 17.12 0.68 -1.38
N ASN A 25 16.45 1.48 -2.20
CA ASN A 25 16.94 2.80 -2.58
C ASN A 25 16.81 3.82 -1.43
N LEU A 26 15.73 3.75 -0.65
CA LEU A 26 15.52 4.64 0.49
C LEU A 26 16.66 4.52 1.52
N GLU A 27 17.19 3.30 1.75
CA GLU A 27 18.31 3.08 2.68
C GLU A 27 19.53 3.96 2.35
N LYS A 28 19.80 4.19 1.07
CA LYS A 28 20.99 4.91 0.57
C LYS A 28 20.84 6.43 0.57
N GLU A 29 19.62 6.94 0.64
CA GLU A 29 19.30 8.36 0.49
C GLU A 29 19.14 9.07 1.84
N PRO A 30 19.15 10.40 1.94
CA PRO A 30 18.80 11.09 3.19
C PRO A 30 17.35 10.82 3.63
N ASP A 31 17.08 10.90 4.93
CA ASP A 31 15.72 10.79 5.46
C ASP A 31 14.85 11.95 4.95
N SER A 32 13.67 11.63 4.43
CA SER A 32 12.77 12.62 3.84
C SER A 32 11.38 12.04 3.62
N ALA A 33 10.36 12.76 4.12
CA ALA A 33 8.96 12.46 3.86
C ALA A 33 8.65 12.37 2.34
N ILE A 34 9.29 13.21 1.51
CA ILE A 34 9.10 13.22 0.05
C ILE A 34 9.54 11.89 -0.58
N ARG A 35 10.59 11.26 -0.04
CA ARG A 35 11.08 9.96 -0.52
C ARG A 35 10.27 8.79 0.03
N VAL A 36 9.67 8.98 1.21
CA VAL A 36 8.81 7.99 1.87
C VAL A 36 7.43 7.92 1.23
N VAL A 37 6.82 9.06 0.87
CA VAL A 37 5.44 9.12 0.35
C VAL A 37 5.20 8.15 -0.81
N PRO A 38 6.05 8.08 -1.85
CA PRO A 38 5.89 7.11 -2.93
C PRO A 38 5.81 5.66 -2.42
N ILE A 39 6.64 5.28 -1.44
CA ILE A 39 6.64 3.93 -0.86
C ILE A 39 5.30 3.63 -0.19
N VAL A 40 4.75 4.58 0.57
CA VAL A 40 3.43 4.42 1.23
C VAL A 40 2.31 4.26 0.20
N VAL A 41 2.32 5.04 -0.87
CA VAL A 41 1.34 4.93 -1.96
C VAL A 41 1.46 3.58 -2.67
N PHE A 42 2.69 3.12 -2.94
CA PHE A 42 2.90 1.79 -3.52
C PHE A 42 2.48 0.65 -2.58
N MET A 43 2.63 0.79 -1.26
CA MET A 43 2.05 -0.16 -0.31
C MET A 43 0.52 -0.23 -0.47
N ALA A 44 -0.17 0.91 -0.59
CA ALA A 44 -1.62 0.94 -0.80
C ALA A 44 -2.03 0.23 -2.10
N PHE A 45 -1.35 0.53 -3.21
CA PHE A 45 -1.59 -0.14 -4.49
C PHE A 45 -1.29 -1.64 -4.44
N THR A 46 -0.26 -2.04 -3.71
CA THR A 46 0.07 -3.46 -3.55
C THR A 46 -0.99 -4.20 -2.75
N ILE A 47 -1.47 -3.61 -1.65
CA ILE A 47 -2.57 -4.18 -0.85
C ILE A 47 -3.82 -4.31 -1.71
N GLU A 48 -4.19 -3.26 -2.45
CA GLU A 48 -5.38 -3.29 -3.30
C GLU A 48 -5.29 -4.32 -4.44
N ALA A 49 -4.15 -4.39 -5.12
CA ALA A 49 -3.91 -5.41 -6.14
C ALA A 49 -3.99 -6.83 -5.55
N TYR A 50 -3.54 -7.01 -4.30
CA TYR A 50 -3.61 -8.30 -3.65
C TYR A 50 -5.02 -8.69 -3.22
N LEU A 51 -5.81 -7.74 -2.69
CA LEU A 51 -7.24 -7.95 -2.46
C LEU A 51 -7.95 -8.38 -3.74
N ASN A 52 -7.60 -7.75 -4.87
CA ASN A 52 -8.17 -8.13 -6.17
C ASN A 52 -7.75 -9.55 -6.59
N THR A 53 -6.51 -9.94 -6.34
CA THR A 53 -6.06 -11.32 -6.61
C THR A 53 -6.86 -12.32 -5.77
N LEU A 54 -6.90 -12.12 -4.46
CA LEU A 54 -7.63 -13.01 -3.55
C LEU A 54 -9.10 -13.14 -3.96
N GLY A 55 -9.73 -12.01 -4.30
CA GLY A 55 -11.11 -11.99 -4.76
C GLY A 55 -11.31 -12.75 -6.08
N SER A 56 -10.44 -12.55 -7.07
CA SER A 56 -10.51 -13.27 -8.34
C SER A 56 -10.33 -14.79 -8.18
N THR A 57 -9.56 -15.23 -7.18
CA THR A 57 -9.38 -16.65 -6.85
C THR A 57 -10.56 -17.23 -6.07
N ALA A 58 -11.16 -16.45 -5.16
CA ALA A 58 -12.18 -16.95 -4.25
C ALA A 58 -13.63 -16.78 -4.76
N ILE A 59 -13.89 -15.82 -5.64
CA ILE A 59 -15.25 -15.37 -5.99
C ILE A 59 -15.39 -15.26 -7.52
N THR A 60 -16.27 -16.09 -8.10
CA THR A 60 -16.44 -16.20 -9.57
C THR A 60 -16.85 -14.89 -10.25
N TYR A 61 -17.62 -14.03 -9.59
CA TYR A 61 -18.11 -12.75 -10.11
C TYR A 61 -17.32 -11.54 -9.58
N TRP A 62 -16.04 -11.75 -9.19
CA TRP A 62 -15.23 -10.69 -8.61
C TRP A 62 -15.02 -9.48 -9.53
N SER A 63 -15.04 -9.67 -10.85
CA SER A 63 -14.95 -8.58 -11.84
C SER A 63 -16.01 -7.49 -11.65
N ASP A 64 -17.17 -7.84 -11.09
CA ASP A 64 -18.26 -6.90 -10.84
C ASP A 64 -18.04 -6.14 -9.51
N LEU A 65 -17.19 -6.68 -8.63
CA LEU A 65 -16.90 -6.19 -7.29
C LEU A 65 -15.56 -5.46 -7.18
N GLU A 66 -14.63 -5.65 -8.11
CA GLU A 66 -13.26 -5.14 -8.01
C GLU A 66 -13.15 -3.61 -7.96
N ARG A 67 -14.21 -2.88 -8.34
CA ARG A 67 -14.28 -1.41 -8.24
C ARG A 67 -14.77 -0.90 -6.89
N LEU A 68 -15.15 -1.80 -5.98
CA LEU A 68 -15.60 -1.41 -4.64
C LEU A 68 -14.45 -0.80 -3.82
N PRO A 69 -14.76 0.06 -2.84
CA PRO A 69 -13.76 0.53 -1.88
C PRO A 69 -13.05 -0.63 -1.20
N TRP A 70 -11.75 -0.46 -0.90
CA TRP A 70 -10.91 -1.51 -0.30
C TRP A 70 -11.52 -2.14 0.97
N ARG A 71 -12.20 -1.35 1.81
CA ARG A 71 -12.87 -1.87 3.02
C ARG A 71 -13.97 -2.88 2.70
N ASN A 72 -14.73 -2.63 1.64
CA ASN A 72 -15.79 -3.52 1.18
C ASN A 72 -15.18 -4.80 0.61
N LYS A 73 -14.06 -4.70 -0.14
CA LYS A 73 -13.30 -5.89 -0.60
C LYS A 73 -12.86 -6.76 0.57
N VAL A 74 -12.24 -6.16 1.59
CA VAL A 74 -11.81 -6.87 2.81
C VAL A 74 -13.00 -7.56 3.49
N LYS A 75 -14.13 -6.87 3.64
CA LYS A 75 -15.34 -7.44 4.24
C LYS A 75 -15.84 -8.66 3.45
N ILE A 76 -15.98 -8.53 2.14
CA ILE A 76 -16.44 -9.62 1.26
C ILE A 76 -15.49 -10.82 1.32
N LEU A 77 -14.17 -10.58 1.34
CA LEU A 77 -13.18 -11.65 1.45
C LEU A 77 -13.25 -12.42 2.78
N HIS A 78 -13.52 -11.74 3.90
CA HIS A 78 -13.77 -12.40 5.18
C HIS A 78 -15.08 -13.20 5.17
N GLU A 79 -16.15 -12.61 4.62
CA GLU A 79 -17.46 -13.26 4.51
C GLU A 79 -17.38 -14.53 3.66
N ALA A 80 -16.59 -14.52 2.58
CA ALA A 80 -16.37 -15.68 1.70
C ALA A 80 -15.76 -16.89 2.42
N VAL A 81 -15.11 -16.69 3.57
CA VAL A 81 -14.53 -17.76 4.41
C VAL A 81 -15.26 -17.91 5.76
N GLY A 82 -16.46 -17.33 5.88
CA GLY A 82 -17.28 -17.43 7.10
C GLY A 82 -16.75 -16.64 8.29
N GLN A 83 -15.93 -15.61 8.07
CA GLN A 83 -15.35 -14.76 9.10
C GLN A 83 -15.85 -13.31 8.99
N THR A 84 -15.60 -12.52 10.04
CA THR A 84 -15.87 -11.07 10.06
C THR A 84 -14.57 -10.29 10.24
N PRO A 85 -14.37 -9.18 9.52
CA PRO A 85 -13.14 -8.40 9.64
C PRO A 85 -13.03 -7.72 11.01
N GLU A 86 -11.95 -8.02 11.74
CA GLU A 86 -11.63 -7.38 13.02
C GLU A 86 -10.85 -6.07 12.78
N TRP A 87 -11.55 -4.96 12.57
CA TRP A 87 -10.92 -3.66 12.27
C TRP A 87 -9.99 -3.12 13.37
N GLY A 88 -10.14 -3.61 14.61
CA GLY A 88 -9.26 -3.30 15.74
C GLY A 88 -7.94 -4.09 15.72
N HIS A 89 -7.84 -5.16 14.92
CA HIS A 89 -6.64 -5.97 14.85
C HIS A 89 -5.52 -5.25 14.10
N LYS A 90 -4.27 -5.50 14.51
CA LYS A 90 -3.06 -4.81 14.01
C LYS A 90 -2.94 -4.78 12.48
N HIS A 91 -3.37 -5.83 11.79
CA HIS A 91 -3.28 -5.94 10.33
C HIS A 91 -4.25 -4.97 9.63
N LEU A 92 -5.51 -4.94 10.05
CA LEU A 92 -6.53 -4.06 9.44
C LEU A 92 -6.39 -2.60 9.90
N GLN A 93 -5.82 -2.36 11.09
CA GLN A 93 -5.39 -1.03 11.51
C GLN A 93 -4.24 -0.50 10.63
N PHE A 94 -3.27 -1.35 10.27
CA PHE A 94 -2.22 -0.97 9.33
C PHE A 94 -2.80 -0.65 7.95
N ALA A 95 -3.66 -1.50 7.39
CA ALA A 95 -4.34 -1.23 6.12
C ALA A 95 -5.08 0.13 6.16
N THR A 96 -5.83 0.38 7.25
CA THR A 96 -6.52 1.66 7.46
C THR A 96 -5.55 2.84 7.44
N THR A 97 -4.39 2.71 8.09
CA THR A 97 -3.36 3.76 8.13
C THR A 97 -2.84 4.06 6.72
N ILE A 98 -2.50 3.02 5.95
CA ILE A 98 -1.97 3.15 4.59
C ILE A 98 -2.99 3.80 3.66
N PHE A 99 -4.24 3.32 3.64
CA PHE A 99 -5.28 3.89 2.79
C PHE A 99 -5.65 5.32 3.19
N ASN A 100 -5.66 5.65 4.49
CA ASN A 100 -5.88 7.02 4.93
C ASN A 100 -4.79 7.99 4.41
N ILE A 101 -3.53 7.57 4.38
CA ILE A 101 -2.45 8.39 3.82
C ILE A 101 -2.63 8.54 2.30
N ARG A 102 -2.91 7.44 1.59
CA ARG A 102 -3.21 7.47 0.15
C ARG A 102 -4.39 8.39 -0.17
N ASP A 103 -5.46 8.35 0.62
CA ASP A 103 -6.66 9.16 0.40
C ASP A 103 -6.39 10.65 0.66
N LYS A 104 -5.57 10.99 1.65
CA LYS A 104 -5.10 12.38 1.84
C LYS A 104 -4.31 12.90 0.65
N LEU A 105 -3.50 12.05 0.02
CA LEU A 105 -2.71 12.40 -1.16
C LEU A 105 -3.56 12.49 -2.43
N ALA A 106 -4.51 11.58 -2.63
CA ALA A 106 -5.30 11.48 -3.87
C ALA A 106 -6.58 12.33 -3.85
N HIS A 107 -7.16 12.56 -2.68
CA HIS A 107 -8.45 13.23 -2.49
C HIS A 107 -8.38 14.41 -1.52
N GLY A 108 -7.17 14.83 -1.15
CA GLY A 108 -6.94 15.99 -0.29
C GLY A 108 -7.59 17.24 -0.88
N LYS A 109 -8.42 17.90 -0.07
CA LYS A 109 -8.94 19.24 -0.38
C LYS A 109 -7.93 20.29 0.10
N PRO A 110 -7.96 21.51 -0.45
CA PRO A 110 -7.15 22.61 0.08
C PRO A 110 -7.34 22.73 1.60
N GLU A 111 -6.24 22.64 2.34
CA GLU A 111 -6.22 22.78 3.79
C GLU A 111 -5.28 23.94 4.20
N ARG A 112 -5.68 24.71 5.21
CA ARG A 112 -4.80 25.70 5.83
C ARG A 112 -4.02 25.00 6.95
N VAL A 113 -2.71 24.86 6.77
CA VAL A 113 -1.81 24.43 7.84
C VAL A 113 -1.26 25.67 8.52
N VAL A 114 -1.38 25.74 9.85
CA VAL A 114 -0.89 26.87 10.65
C VAL A 114 0.40 26.48 11.37
N GLY A 115 1.38 27.36 11.31
CA GLY A 115 2.64 27.23 12.03
C GLY A 115 2.51 27.60 13.52
N PRO A 116 3.64 27.67 14.24
CA PRO A 116 3.67 28.18 15.61
C PRO A 116 3.25 29.66 15.68
N ILE A 117 2.87 30.08 16.90
CA ILE A 117 2.47 31.46 17.19
C ILE A 117 3.70 32.27 17.60
N PHE A 118 3.88 33.45 17.02
CA PHE A 118 4.94 34.40 17.35
C PHE A 118 4.34 35.69 17.91
N SER A 119 5.07 36.36 18.79
CA SER A 119 4.70 37.67 19.34
C SER A 119 5.06 38.84 18.43
N ASP A 120 5.98 38.62 17.48
CA ASP A 120 6.49 39.64 16.56
C ASP A 120 6.26 39.24 15.09
N PRO A 121 5.76 40.14 14.22
CA PRO A 121 5.56 39.86 12.80
C PRO A 121 6.83 39.55 12.00
N GLU A 122 7.99 40.14 12.35
CA GLU A 122 9.26 39.85 11.65
C GLU A 122 9.71 38.42 11.96
N GLU A 123 9.63 37.98 13.23
CA GLU A 123 9.88 36.58 13.61
C GLU A 123 8.99 35.58 12.85
N ALA A 124 7.69 35.89 12.72
CA ALA A 124 6.77 35.06 11.95
C ALA A 124 7.15 35.00 10.46
N HIS A 125 7.56 36.13 9.89
CA HIS A 125 7.99 36.22 8.50
C HIS A 125 9.28 35.40 8.26
N ASP A 126 10.29 35.60 9.10
CA ASP A 126 11.56 34.86 9.04
C ASP A 126 11.36 33.36 9.18
N TYR A 127 10.41 32.94 10.04
CA TYR A 127 10.07 31.52 10.15
C TYR A 127 9.55 30.96 8.81
N THR A 128 8.69 31.67 8.09
CA THR A 128 8.14 31.21 6.80
C THR A 128 9.18 31.15 5.68
N LEU A 129 10.24 31.96 5.74
CA LEU A 129 11.32 31.93 4.76
C LEU A 129 12.25 30.72 4.97
N ASN A 130 12.45 30.33 6.23
CA ASN A 130 13.44 29.31 6.61
C ASN A 130 12.82 27.92 6.91
N ASN A 131 11.50 27.84 7.09
CA ASN A 131 10.81 26.62 7.49
C ASN A 131 9.63 26.32 6.58
N ARG A 132 9.32 25.04 6.41
CA ARG A 132 8.08 24.59 5.76
C ARG A 132 7.05 24.23 6.80
N VAL A 133 5.87 24.84 6.70
CA VAL A 133 4.69 24.46 7.49
C VAL A 133 4.02 23.29 6.78
N GLU A 134 4.34 22.08 7.22
CA GLU A 134 3.84 20.83 6.65
C GLU A 134 2.69 20.26 7.50
N PRO A 135 1.71 19.56 6.88
CA PRO A 135 0.60 19.01 7.63
C PRO A 135 1.04 17.88 8.58
N PRO A 136 0.38 17.66 9.73
CA PRO A 136 0.81 16.68 10.74
C PRO A 136 0.90 15.23 10.26
N TRP A 137 0.23 14.89 9.16
CA TRP A 137 0.30 13.55 8.58
C TRP A 137 1.57 13.34 7.75
N PHE A 138 2.11 14.41 7.15
CA PHE A 138 3.30 14.37 6.32
C PHE A 138 4.57 14.37 7.18
N THR A 139 4.60 15.15 8.26
CA THR A 139 5.76 15.25 9.17
C THR A 139 6.06 13.96 9.93
N LYS A 140 5.09 13.03 10.03
CA LYS A 140 5.26 11.70 10.63
C LYS A 140 5.94 10.69 9.70
N LEU A 141 6.05 11.00 8.41
CA LEU A 141 6.61 10.11 7.41
C LEU A 141 8.13 10.29 7.34
N ASN A 142 8.86 9.26 7.75
CA ASN A 142 10.32 9.21 7.75
C ASN A 142 10.79 7.77 7.55
N LYS A 143 12.10 7.57 7.42
CA LYS A 143 12.70 6.24 7.22
C LYS A 143 12.31 5.24 8.30
N ALA A 144 12.37 5.64 9.57
CA ALA A 144 12.02 4.77 10.69
C ALA A 144 10.55 4.32 10.62
N TRP A 145 9.66 5.23 10.21
CA TRP A 145 8.26 4.90 9.97
C TRP A 145 8.11 3.85 8.86
N VAL A 146 8.84 3.99 7.75
CA VAL A 146 8.78 3.05 6.62
C VAL A 146 9.31 1.68 6.98
N VAL A 147 10.40 1.58 7.74
CA VAL A 147 10.95 0.30 8.19
C VAL A 147 9.90 -0.46 9.00
N LYS A 148 9.24 0.21 9.94
CA LYS A 148 8.12 -0.38 10.68
C LYS A 148 6.94 -0.74 9.77
N ALA A 149 6.59 0.13 8.84
CA ALA A 149 5.51 -0.12 7.89
C ALA A 149 5.80 -1.33 6.99
N GLN A 150 7.05 -1.60 6.64
CA GLN A 150 7.45 -2.77 5.85
C GLN A 150 7.14 -4.08 6.59
N GLU A 151 7.43 -4.16 7.89
CA GLU A 151 7.10 -5.34 8.70
C GLU A 151 5.58 -5.52 8.82
N GLN A 152 4.86 -4.44 9.08
CA GLN A 152 3.39 -4.47 9.17
C GLN A 152 2.74 -4.83 7.84
N PHE A 153 3.31 -4.36 6.72
CA PHE A 153 2.93 -4.72 5.37
C PHE A 153 3.06 -6.22 5.14
N LYS A 154 4.24 -6.79 5.37
CA LYS A 154 4.45 -8.26 5.25
C LYS A 154 3.46 -9.04 6.11
N GLY A 155 3.25 -8.60 7.35
CA GLY A 155 2.28 -9.21 8.26
C GLY A 155 0.85 -9.15 7.75
N LEU A 156 0.42 -8.03 7.16
CA LEU A 156 -0.91 -7.91 6.54
C LEU A 156 -1.05 -8.85 5.34
N MET A 157 -0.05 -8.92 4.45
CA MET A 157 -0.11 -9.78 3.27
C MET A 157 -0.19 -11.26 3.65
N ALA A 158 0.60 -11.68 4.65
CA ALA A 158 0.54 -13.04 5.19
C ALA A 158 -0.80 -13.34 5.88
N HIS A 159 -1.34 -12.40 6.65
CA HIS A 159 -2.66 -12.56 7.27
C HIS A 159 -3.77 -12.75 6.23
N LEU A 160 -3.78 -11.94 5.17
CA LEU A 160 -4.75 -12.05 4.09
C LEU A 160 -4.59 -13.36 3.30
N SER A 161 -3.38 -13.86 3.11
CA SER A 161 -3.17 -15.16 2.43
C SER A 161 -3.68 -16.32 3.29
N GLN A 162 -3.35 -16.31 4.59
CA GLN A 162 -3.76 -17.34 5.55
C GLN A 162 -5.27 -17.40 5.72
N LEU A 163 -5.95 -16.26 5.67
CA LEU A 163 -7.42 -16.17 5.68
C LEU A 163 -8.06 -17.07 4.60
N HIS A 164 -7.40 -17.23 3.45
CA HIS A 164 -7.85 -18.04 2.32
C HIS A 164 -7.10 -19.39 2.19
N ASN A 165 -6.44 -19.87 3.25
CA ASN A 165 -5.64 -21.10 3.25
C ASN A 165 -4.52 -21.13 2.20
N LEU A 166 -3.98 -19.96 1.85
CA LEU A 166 -2.86 -19.81 0.92
C LEU A 166 -1.55 -19.68 1.71
N HIS A 167 -0.46 -20.15 1.11
CA HIS A 167 0.88 -20.00 1.68
C HIS A 167 1.20 -18.53 2.00
N GLU A 168 1.92 -18.24 3.08
CA GLU A 168 2.22 -16.87 3.52
C GLU A 168 2.91 -16.02 2.45
N SER A 169 3.68 -16.66 1.57
CA SER A 169 4.35 -16.04 0.43
C SER A 169 3.51 -15.97 -0.85
N HIS A 170 2.20 -16.26 -0.79
CA HIS A 170 1.34 -16.23 -1.99
C HIS A 170 1.36 -14.85 -2.68
N HIS A 171 1.48 -13.78 -1.91
CA HIS A 171 1.67 -12.42 -2.44
C HIS A 171 2.98 -12.21 -3.23
N LEU A 172 3.94 -13.13 -3.08
CA LEU A 172 5.22 -13.19 -3.80
C LEU A 172 5.20 -14.19 -4.97
N LEU A 173 4.07 -14.81 -5.31
CA LEU A 173 4.01 -15.69 -6.47
C LEU A 173 4.09 -14.84 -7.74
N ILE A 174 5.30 -14.78 -8.29
CA ILE A 174 5.67 -13.87 -9.37
C ILE A 174 5.20 -14.37 -10.73
N SER A 175 5.14 -15.68 -10.94
CA SER A 175 4.78 -16.20 -12.26
C SER A 175 4.79 -17.71 -12.34
N THR A 176 3.75 -18.28 -12.94
CA THR A 176 3.90 -19.51 -13.71
C THR A 176 4.30 -19.14 -15.13
N GLY A 177 5.17 -19.91 -15.75
CA GLY A 177 5.64 -19.68 -17.12
C GLY A 177 5.84 -21.00 -17.83
N GLY A 178 5.83 -20.95 -19.15
CA GLY A 178 5.94 -22.14 -19.98
C GLY A 178 6.14 -21.79 -21.44
N ILE A 179 6.01 -22.80 -22.29
CA ILE A 179 6.07 -22.68 -23.73
C ILE A 179 4.71 -23.11 -24.26
N SER A 180 4.02 -22.24 -24.99
CA SER A 180 2.83 -22.60 -25.77
C SER A 180 3.26 -22.96 -27.19
N GLU A 181 2.63 -24.00 -27.73
CA GLU A 181 2.77 -24.36 -29.13
C GLU A 181 1.72 -23.59 -29.93
N GLU A 182 2.15 -22.89 -30.98
CA GLU A 182 1.24 -22.30 -31.97
C GLU A 182 0.98 -23.35 -33.06
N GLU A 183 -0.29 -23.70 -33.27
CA GLU A 183 -0.75 -24.49 -34.43
C GLU A 183 -0.49 -23.77 -35.76
#